data_AF-A0A0F2T9H9-F1
#
_entry.id   AF-A0A0F2T9H9-F1
#
_cell.length_a   1.000
_cell.length_b   1.000
_cell.length_c   1.000
_cell.angle_alpha   90.00
_cell.angle_beta   90.00
_cell.angle_gamma   90.00
#
_symmetry.space_group_name_H-M   'P 1'
#
loop_
_entity.id
_entity.type
_entity.pdbx_description
1 polymer ?
#
loop_
_entity_poly.entity_id
_entity_poly.type
_entity_poly.pdbx_seq_one_letter_code
_entity_poly.pdbx_strand_id
1 'polypeptide(L)'
;MEEFGRELQALKEASGCSLAEIMRLGEIWSEKHPARAVKFKKPSLSEWFNGKSVPSDPQVLRALVEVLEPLAERRDPGRPRKGVEEWERLRRSAERERRQGMGVPRGTAGDAHVRGARTRRSGSGEEGGRVAAGQPQDASSENIPGTESGNGAVAAGDAAKAARLLTALPPYEPWLRTLRAKPMDRVHTSVDDAFTLACEELRAEVVGFIDPALHQAYTVVEETAMALELKLEGMHGPDPGSPWRVLTNYVPQRRQQLDGLHAARDRFDTAYRALLDVLNRHGMLPQPDRPVPSPSEAPDTGPGKAGTDDGAVARADTALLALRRALESQVPLDGFDSDLVIGPGASGDELEWEEMCDPALRRRRAYRGALWEVREAFDGLAPYLLLVLGPDPTREDLARADERVRRLRTQHMQP
;
A
#
# COMPACT_ATOMS: atom_id res chain seq x y z
N MET A 1 32.46 -1.90 -11.84
CA MET A 1 32.09 -0.56 -11.32
C MET A 1 31.23 0.15 -12.35
N GLU A 2 31.65 0.18 -13.61
CA GLU A 2 30.87 0.75 -14.72
C GLU A 2 29.48 0.13 -14.87
N GLU A 3 29.37 -1.20 -14.77
CA GLU A 3 28.09 -1.90 -14.87
C GLU A 3 27.10 -1.49 -13.76
N PHE A 4 27.52 -1.51 -12.50
CA PHE A 4 26.67 -1.08 -11.38
C PHE A 4 26.20 0.37 -11.54
N GLY A 5 27.12 1.28 -11.90
CA GLY A 5 26.78 2.69 -12.12
C GLY A 5 25.78 2.88 -13.26
N ARG A 6 26.00 2.19 -14.39
CA ARG A 6 25.10 2.21 -15.56
C ARG A 6 23.71 1.70 -15.21
N GLU A 7 23.61 0.57 -14.52
CA GLU A 7 22.32 0.01 -14.09
C GLU A 7 21.60 0.95 -13.13
N LEU A 8 22.31 1.50 -12.15
CA LEU A 8 21.73 2.41 -11.15
C LEU A 8 21.27 3.74 -11.80
N GLN A 9 22.03 4.25 -12.77
CA GLN A 9 21.64 5.40 -13.58
C GLN A 9 20.39 5.10 -14.42
N ALA A 10 20.34 3.94 -15.08
CA ALA A 10 19.17 3.52 -15.85
C ALA A 10 17.92 3.35 -14.97
N LEU A 11 18.09 2.93 -13.70
CA LEU A 11 16.99 2.87 -12.72
C LEU A 11 16.52 4.29 -12.36
N LYS A 12 17.44 5.21 -12.09
CA LYS A 12 17.11 6.62 -11.82
C LYS A 12 16.35 7.25 -12.98
N GLU A 13 16.81 7.08 -14.20
CA GLU A 13 16.16 7.62 -15.40
C GLU A 13 14.74 7.08 -15.57
N ALA A 14 14.54 5.78 -15.38
CA ALA A 14 13.21 5.18 -15.46
C ALA A 14 12.29 5.60 -14.31
N SER A 15 12.81 5.80 -13.10
CA SER A 15 12.00 6.34 -12.00
C SER A 15 11.51 7.76 -12.26
N GLY A 16 12.21 8.53 -13.12
CA GLY A 16 11.92 9.94 -13.36
C GLY A 16 12.28 10.88 -12.20
N CYS A 17 12.84 10.37 -11.11
CA CYS A 17 13.13 11.19 -9.93
C CYS A 17 14.40 12.04 -10.09
N SER A 18 14.30 13.29 -9.67
CA SER A 18 15.44 14.17 -9.41
C SER A 18 16.18 13.76 -8.14
N LEU A 19 17.45 14.16 -7.99
CA LEU A 19 18.22 13.84 -6.78
C LEU A 19 17.59 14.39 -5.49
N ALA A 20 16.89 15.52 -5.57
CA ALA A 20 16.20 16.11 -4.42
C ALA A 20 14.98 15.28 -3.99
N GLU A 21 14.20 14.79 -4.96
CA GLU A 21 13.08 13.88 -4.69
C GLU A 21 13.56 12.56 -4.09
N ILE A 22 14.65 11.99 -4.59
CA ILE A 22 15.24 10.77 -4.04
C ILE A 22 15.64 10.96 -2.57
N MET A 23 16.22 12.12 -2.22
CA MET A 23 16.54 12.44 -0.83
C MET A 23 15.28 12.50 0.05
N ARG A 24 14.25 13.20 -0.40
CA ARG A 24 12.96 13.31 0.31
C ARG A 24 12.29 11.94 0.49
N LEU A 25 12.27 11.12 -0.55
CA LEU A 25 11.72 9.76 -0.48
C LEU A 25 12.52 8.87 0.47
N GLY A 26 13.83 9.05 0.56
CA GLY A 26 14.67 8.37 1.54
C GLY A 26 14.37 8.76 3.00
N GLU A 27 14.03 10.03 3.24
CA GLU A 27 13.58 10.49 4.56
C GLU A 27 12.26 9.82 4.94
N ILE A 28 11.27 9.83 4.04
CA ILE A 28 9.98 9.16 4.24
C ILE A 28 10.18 7.65 4.47
N TRP A 29 11.04 7.00 3.68
CA TRP A 29 11.34 5.57 3.84
C TRP A 29 11.97 5.30 5.21
N SER A 30 12.83 6.19 5.70
CA SER A 30 13.49 6.06 7.00
C SER A 30 12.54 6.26 8.17
N GLU A 31 11.54 7.14 8.03
CA GLU A 31 10.46 7.30 9.00
C GLU A 31 9.63 6.02 9.14
N LYS A 32 9.33 5.36 8.02
CA LYS A 32 8.64 4.06 8.00
C LYS A 32 9.48 2.91 8.57
N HIS A 33 10.81 3.04 8.55
CA HIS A 33 11.74 2.00 8.99
C HIS A 33 12.75 2.54 10.02
N PRO A 34 12.31 2.90 11.25
CA PRO A 34 13.15 3.59 12.22
C PRO A 34 14.39 2.76 12.65
N ALA A 35 14.28 1.43 12.68
CA ALA A 35 15.39 0.52 12.96
C ALA A 35 16.47 0.50 11.86
N ARG A 36 16.17 1.07 10.69
CA ARG A 36 17.03 1.08 9.49
C ARG A 36 17.11 2.48 8.88
N ALA A 37 17.02 3.54 9.68
CA ALA A 37 17.01 4.90 9.16
C ALA A 37 18.27 5.20 8.31
N VAL A 38 18.06 5.64 7.07
CA VAL A 38 19.12 5.94 6.10
C VAL A 38 19.04 7.42 5.69
N LYS A 39 20.17 8.12 5.71
CA LYS A 39 20.25 9.49 5.21
C LYS A 39 20.98 9.55 3.87
N PHE A 40 20.25 9.85 2.80
CA PHE A 40 20.86 10.11 1.50
C PHE A 40 21.49 11.50 1.45
N LYS A 41 22.76 11.57 1.04
CA LYS A 41 23.46 12.84 0.82
C LYS A 41 23.59 13.08 -0.69
N LYS A 42 23.29 14.31 -1.14
CA LYS A 42 23.38 14.70 -2.55
C LYS A 42 24.73 14.36 -3.22
N PRO A 43 25.92 14.61 -2.59
CA PRO A 43 27.20 14.24 -3.19
C PRO A 43 27.34 12.74 -3.41
N SER A 44 26.94 11.94 -2.42
CA SER A 44 27.02 10.47 -2.49
C SER A 44 26.11 9.90 -3.57
N LEU A 45 24.86 10.36 -3.64
CA LEU A 45 23.94 9.95 -4.72
C LEU A 45 24.54 10.25 -6.10
N SER A 46 25.08 11.46 -6.29
CA SER A 46 25.72 11.85 -7.55
C SER A 46 26.89 10.93 -7.90
N GLU A 47 27.76 10.60 -6.94
CA GLU A 47 28.87 9.68 -7.20
C GLU A 47 28.41 8.26 -7.54
N TRP A 48 27.37 7.74 -6.87
CA TRP A 48 26.83 6.40 -7.12
C TRP A 48 26.20 6.30 -8.50
N PHE A 49 25.36 7.27 -8.88
CA PHE A 49 24.72 7.31 -10.19
C PHE A 49 25.73 7.51 -11.34
N ASN A 50 26.84 8.20 -11.09
CA ASN A 50 27.92 8.32 -12.07
C ASN A 50 28.89 7.12 -12.05
N GLY A 51 28.61 6.08 -11.26
CA GLY A 51 29.49 4.90 -11.13
C GLY A 51 30.87 5.21 -10.56
N LYS A 52 31.07 6.36 -9.88
CA LYS A 52 32.36 6.77 -9.29
C LYS A 52 32.61 6.12 -7.93
N SER A 53 31.54 5.83 -7.20
CA SER A 53 31.59 5.13 -5.92
C SER A 53 30.41 4.17 -5.80
N VAL A 54 30.43 3.32 -4.79
CA VAL A 54 29.35 2.37 -4.46
C VAL A 54 28.92 2.60 -3.01
N PRO A 55 27.64 2.41 -2.66
CA PRO A 55 27.21 2.47 -1.27
C PRO A 55 27.94 1.42 -0.44
N SER A 56 28.67 1.86 0.58
CA SER A 56 29.40 0.94 1.48
C SER A 56 28.47 0.13 2.38
N ASP A 57 27.34 0.71 2.75
CA ASP A 57 26.34 0.08 3.62
C ASP A 57 25.24 -0.60 2.77
N PRO A 58 25.00 -1.92 2.93
CA PRO A 58 23.93 -2.63 2.25
C PRO A 58 22.53 -2.06 2.51
N GLN A 59 22.26 -1.51 3.70
CA GLN A 59 20.95 -0.94 4.03
C GLN A 59 20.65 0.30 3.19
N VAL A 60 21.69 1.09 2.90
CA VAL A 60 21.56 2.28 2.04
C VAL A 60 21.19 1.89 0.61
N LEU A 61 21.80 0.83 0.08
CA LEU A 61 21.43 0.32 -1.25
C LEU A 61 20.00 -0.23 -1.25
N ARG A 62 19.63 -1.01 -0.24
CA ARG A 62 18.27 -1.56 -0.11
C ARG A 62 17.22 -0.47 -0.11
N ALA A 63 17.38 0.54 0.74
CA ALA A 63 16.48 1.69 0.81
C ALA A 63 16.35 2.40 -0.55
N LEU A 64 17.48 2.59 -1.24
CA LEU A 64 17.49 3.25 -2.55
C LEU A 64 16.73 2.43 -3.61
N VAL A 65 16.91 1.11 -3.64
CA VAL A 65 16.25 0.20 -4.58
C VAL A 65 14.75 0.11 -4.30
N GLU A 66 14.36 -0.07 -3.03
CA GLU A 66 12.96 -0.15 -2.60
C GLU A 66 12.17 1.14 -2.90
N VAL A 67 12.85 2.29 -2.89
CA VAL A 67 12.25 3.57 -3.27
C VAL A 67 12.13 3.70 -4.80
N LEU A 68 13.17 3.33 -5.56
CA LEU A 68 13.23 3.64 -6.99
C LEU A 68 12.57 2.60 -7.89
N GLU A 69 12.63 1.30 -7.58
CA GLU A 69 12.05 0.25 -8.43
C GLU A 69 10.53 0.36 -8.59
N PRO A 70 9.73 0.60 -7.53
CA PRO A 70 8.28 0.77 -7.69
C PRO A 70 7.92 2.00 -8.54
N LEU A 71 8.70 3.07 -8.45
CA LEU A 71 8.48 4.28 -9.25
C LEU A 71 8.83 4.05 -10.72
N ALA A 72 9.93 3.32 -10.98
CA ALA A 72 10.31 2.93 -12.33
C ALA A 72 9.26 2.01 -12.98
N GLU A 73 8.72 1.03 -12.25
CA GLU A 73 7.67 0.13 -12.75
C GLU A 73 6.34 0.86 -12.99
N ARG A 74 5.96 1.80 -12.12
CA ARG A 74 4.76 2.63 -12.35
C ARG A 74 4.86 3.43 -13.64
N ARG A 75 6.06 3.90 -14.00
CA ARG A 75 6.29 4.67 -15.22
C ARG A 75 6.48 3.79 -16.45
N ASP A 76 7.10 2.63 -16.28
CA ASP A 76 7.35 1.63 -17.32
C ASP A 76 6.97 0.22 -16.80
N PRO A 77 5.70 -0.19 -16.94
CA PRO A 77 5.20 -1.47 -16.44
C PRO A 77 5.86 -2.69 -17.09
N GLY A 78 6.53 -2.52 -18.23
CA GLY A 78 7.25 -3.60 -18.90
C GLY A 78 8.64 -3.86 -18.32
N ARG A 79 9.14 -2.99 -17.44
CA ARG A 79 10.47 -3.11 -16.85
C ARG A 79 10.48 -4.16 -15.73
N PRO A 80 11.27 -5.23 -15.84
CA PRO A 80 11.36 -6.21 -14.77
C PRO A 80 12.05 -5.62 -13.54
N ARG A 81 11.50 -5.86 -12.35
CA ARG A 81 12.16 -5.60 -11.07
C ARG A 81 13.32 -6.58 -10.90
N LYS A 82 14.51 -6.08 -10.54
CA LYS A 82 15.70 -6.92 -10.28
C LYS A 82 15.69 -7.46 -8.84
N GLY A 83 15.06 -6.72 -7.93
CA GLY A 83 15.00 -7.07 -6.52
C GLY A 83 16.34 -6.85 -5.80
N VAL A 84 16.27 -6.76 -4.48
CA VAL A 84 17.41 -6.31 -3.64
C VAL A 84 18.64 -7.22 -3.76
N GLU A 85 18.45 -8.53 -3.90
CA GLU A 85 19.55 -9.50 -3.98
C GLU A 85 20.40 -9.32 -5.25
N GLU A 86 19.78 -9.02 -6.38
CA GLU A 86 20.50 -8.79 -7.63
C GLU A 86 21.31 -7.49 -7.57
N TRP A 87 20.72 -6.42 -7.01
CA TRP A 87 21.44 -5.17 -6.75
C TRP A 87 22.63 -5.36 -5.82
N GLU A 88 22.50 -6.20 -4.78
CA GLU A 88 23.61 -6.54 -3.90
C GLU A 88 24.71 -7.36 -4.60
N ARG A 89 24.35 -8.22 -5.56
CA ARG A 89 25.34 -8.93 -6.41
C ARG A 89 26.12 -7.93 -7.27
N LEU A 90 25.43 -6.98 -7.92
CA LEU A 90 26.06 -5.92 -8.72
C LEU A 90 26.98 -5.04 -7.86
N ARG A 91 26.53 -4.63 -6.66
CA ARG A 91 27.33 -3.86 -5.69
C ARG A 91 28.62 -4.60 -5.31
N ARG A 92 28.52 -5.87 -4.93
CA ARG A 92 29.68 -6.71 -4.57
C ARG A 92 30.65 -6.88 -5.74
N SER A 93 30.14 -7.00 -6.98
CA SER A 93 30.99 -7.05 -8.18
C SER A 93 31.77 -5.75 -8.37
N ALA A 94 31.09 -4.61 -8.29
CA ALA A 94 31.71 -3.30 -8.41
C ALA A 94 32.75 -3.02 -7.30
N GLU A 95 32.52 -3.47 -6.07
CA GLU A 95 33.51 -3.40 -4.98
C GLU A 95 34.77 -4.23 -5.29
N ARG A 96 34.63 -5.44 -5.85
CA ARG A 96 35.77 -6.29 -6.22
C ARG A 96 36.62 -5.62 -7.30
N GLU A 97 35.98 -5.10 -8.36
CA GLU A 97 36.69 -4.36 -9.42
C GLU A 97 37.43 -3.15 -8.86
N ARG A 98 36.83 -2.39 -7.94
CA ARG A 98 37.49 -1.26 -7.29
C ARG A 98 38.74 -1.67 -6.51
N ARG A 99 38.67 -2.80 -5.79
CA ARG A 99 39.82 -3.34 -5.04
C ARG A 99 40.94 -3.79 -5.99
N GLN A 100 40.59 -4.40 -7.13
CA GLN A 100 41.56 -4.79 -8.15
C GLN A 100 42.25 -3.57 -8.78
N GLY A 101 41.50 -2.49 -9.06
CA GLY A 101 42.05 -1.26 -9.61
C GLY A 101 42.96 -0.47 -8.66
N MET A 102 42.74 -0.58 -7.35
CA MET A 102 43.58 0.08 -6.32
C MET A 102 44.83 -0.74 -5.92
N GLY A 103 44.94 -1.99 -6.40
CA GLY A 103 45.88 -2.99 -5.89
C GLY A 103 47.21 -3.13 -6.63
N VAL A 104 47.51 -2.30 -7.63
CA VAL A 104 48.88 -2.19 -8.15
C VAL A 104 49.47 -0.91 -7.57
N PRO A 105 50.32 -0.98 -6.53
CA PRO A 105 51.20 0.12 -6.19
C PRO A 105 51.97 0.41 -7.47
N ARG A 106 51.67 1.55 -8.10
CA ARG A 106 52.43 2.03 -9.24
C ARG A 106 53.83 2.26 -8.71
N GLY A 107 54.69 1.27 -8.94
CA GLY A 107 56.07 1.27 -8.50
C GLY A 107 56.70 2.60 -8.86
N THR A 108 57.17 3.27 -7.82
CA THR A 108 58.13 4.35 -7.85
C THR A 108 59.24 4.03 -8.85
N ALA A 109 59.15 4.60 -10.04
CA ALA A 109 60.26 4.68 -10.98
C ALA A 109 60.40 6.14 -11.39
N GLY A 110 61.44 6.78 -10.84
CA GLY A 110 62.18 7.85 -11.51
C GLY A 110 61.50 9.20 -11.63
N ASP A 111 61.62 9.99 -10.57
CA ASP A 111 62.42 11.22 -10.59
C ASP A 111 62.61 11.93 -11.95
N ALA A 112 61.92 13.06 -12.15
CA ALA A 112 62.39 14.17 -12.98
C ALA A 112 61.54 15.43 -12.75
N HIS A 113 62.03 16.27 -11.83
CA HIS A 113 62.27 17.70 -12.03
C HIS A 113 61.48 18.45 -13.13
N VAL A 114 60.70 19.48 -12.76
CA VAL A 114 60.47 20.80 -13.41
C VAL A 114 59.30 21.44 -12.64
N ARG A 115 59.49 22.35 -11.67
CA ARG A 115 59.93 23.76 -11.76
C ARG A 115 59.04 24.64 -12.67
N GLY A 116 58.08 25.32 -12.03
CA GLY A 116 57.63 26.66 -12.42
C GLY A 116 56.37 26.75 -13.28
N ALA A 117 55.37 27.49 -12.81
CA ALA A 117 54.92 28.73 -13.44
C ALA A 117 53.63 29.25 -12.81
N ARG A 118 53.81 30.36 -12.11
CA ARG A 118 52.87 31.41 -11.75
C ARG A 118 52.05 31.87 -12.97
N THR A 119 50.72 31.92 -12.89
CA THR A 119 49.93 32.93 -13.63
C THR A 119 48.73 33.39 -12.82
N ARG A 120 48.74 34.70 -12.53
CA ARG A 120 47.56 35.53 -12.28
C ARG A 120 46.77 35.63 -13.58
N ARG A 121 45.44 35.66 -13.54
CA ARG A 121 44.66 36.43 -14.53
C ARG A 121 43.31 36.87 -13.98
N SER A 122 43.18 38.20 -13.93
CA SER A 122 41.96 38.99 -13.77
C SER A 122 41.00 38.86 -14.96
N GLY A 123 39.73 39.20 -14.72
CA GLY A 123 38.74 39.60 -15.73
C GLY A 123 37.33 39.40 -15.15
N SER A 124 36.62 40.40 -14.62
CA SER A 124 36.03 41.59 -15.26
C SER A 124 35.21 41.26 -16.51
N GLY A 125 33.89 41.40 -16.39
CA GLY A 125 32.91 41.26 -17.47
C GLY A 125 31.57 41.81 -17.01
N GLU A 126 31.42 43.12 -17.19
CA GLU A 126 30.19 43.91 -17.11
C GLU A 126 29.22 43.57 -18.27
N GLU A 127 28.04 44.21 -18.19
CA GLU A 127 27.07 44.48 -19.28
C GLU A 127 26.23 43.29 -19.76
N GLY A 128 24.93 43.41 -20.02
CA GLY A 128 24.03 44.55 -20.20
C GLY A 128 22.85 44.04 -21.05
N GLY A 129 21.62 44.53 -20.85
CA GLY A 129 20.50 44.08 -21.69
C GLY A 129 19.10 44.54 -21.27
N ARG A 130 18.83 45.84 -21.43
CA ARG A 130 17.47 46.43 -21.54
C ARG A 130 16.91 46.20 -22.94
N VAL A 131 15.68 45.70 -23.08
CA VAL A 131 14.61 46.07 -24.06
C VAL A 131 13.35 45.25 -23.69
N ALA A 132 12.08 45.63 -23.84
CA ALA A 132 11.41 46.76 -24.49
C ALA A 132 10.00 46.92 -23.89
N ALA A 133 9.43 48.12 -24.08
CA ALA A 133 8.07 48.50 -23.74
C ALA A 133 7.12 48.40 -24.96
N GLY A 134 5.80 48.38 -24.69
CA GLY A 134 4.71 48.61 -25.67
C GLY A 134 4.11 47.32 -26.24
N GLN A 135 2.79 47.17 -26.42
CA GLN A 135 1.67 48.10 -26.39
C GLN A 135 0.34 47.30 -26.27
N PRO A 136 -0.78 47.96 -25.94
CA PRO A 136 -2.09 47.36 -25.74
C PRO A 136 -2.81 47.16 -27.09
N GLN A 137 -3.66 46.14 -27.18
CA GLN A 137 -4.66 46.06 -28.25
C GLN A 137 -6.06 46.04 -27.66
N ASP A 138 -6.75 47.12 -28.00
CA ASP A 138 -8.18 47.35 -27.84
C ASP A 138 -9.02 46.32 -28.61
N ALA A 139 -10.10 45.94 -27.95
CA ALA A 139 -11.47 45.80 -28.46
C ALA A 139 -11.66 45.35 -29.92
N SER A 140 -12.08 44.09 -30.05
CA SER A 140 -13.14 43.73 -31.01
C SER A 140 -14.00 42.65 -30.36
N SER A 141 -15.08 43.10 -29.72
CA SER A 141 -16.19 42.26 -29.26
C SER A 141 -16.98 41.80 -30.48
N GLU A 142 -16.63 40.64 -31.03
CA GLU A 142 -17.55 39.85 -31.83
C GLU A 142 -18.42 39.02 -30.88
N ASN A 143 -19.70 39.38 -30.81
CA ASN A 143 -20.75 38.56 -30.20
C ASN A 143 -20.85 37.24 -30.98
N ILE A 144 -20.25 36.17 -30.47
CA ILE A 144 -20.44 34.80 -30.94
C ILE A 144 -21.62 34.21 -30.15
N PRO A 145 -22.80 34.00 -30.75
CA PRO A 145 -23.90 33.29 -30.10
C PRO A 145 -23.65 31.79 -30.22
N GLY A 146 -23.26 31.13 -29.13
CA GLY A 146 -23.16 29.66 -29.10
C GLY A 146 -22.26 29.09 -28.01
N THR A 147 -22.53 29.35 -26.73
CA THR A 147 -21.75 28.84 -25.59
C THR A 147 -22.48 27.85 -24.69
N GLU A 148 -23.57 27.21 -25.16
CA GLU A 148 -24.25 26.17 -24.37
C GLU A 148 -23.49 24.82 -24.38
N SER A 149 -22.57 24.60 -25.33
CA SER A 149 -21.84 23.34 -25.44
C SER A 149 -20.73 23.14 -24.40
N GLY A 150 -20.35 24.19 -23.66
CA GLY A 150 -19.26 24.12 -22.67
C GLY A 150 -19.68 23.50 -21.33
N ASN A 151 -20.93 23.72 -20.90
CA ASN A 151 -21.39 23.29 -19.57
C ASN A 151 -21.52 21.76 -19.45
N GLY A 152 -21.81 21.06 -20.55
CA GLY A 152 -21.93 19.60 -20.55
C GLY A 152 -20.61 18.87 -20.28
N ALA A 153 -19.50 19.36 -20.84
CA ALA A 153 -18.19 18.76 -20.65
C ALA A 153 -17.67 18.93 -19.22
N VAL A 154 -17.92 20.11 -18.63
CA VAL A 154 -17.61 20.41 -17.22
C VAL A 154 -18.35 19.45 -16.29
N ALA A 155 -19.66 19.28 -16.51
CA ALA A 155 -20.49 18.37 -15.71
C ALA A 155 -20.02 16.90 -15.82
N ALA A 156 -19.60 16.46 -17.01
CA ALA A 156 -19.09 15.11 -17.21
C ALA A 156 -17.75 14.85 -16.48
N GLY A 157 -16.85 15.83 -16.48
CA GLY A 157 -15.57 15.76 -15.74
C GLY A 157 -15.79 15.64 -14.23
N ASP A 158 -16.65 16.48 -13.68
CA ASP A 158 -16.99 16.45 -12.25
C ASP A 158 -17.74 15.18 -11.85
N ALA A 159 -18.65 14.70 -12.69
CA ALA A 159 -19.35 13.43 -12.45
C ALA A 159 -18.36 12.23 -12.43
N ALA A 160 -17.39 12.21 -13.34
CA ALA A 160 -16.37 11.17 -13.36
C ALA A 160 -15.48 11.20 -12.12
N LYS A 161 -15.10 12.40 -11.64
CA LYS A 161 -14.34 12.54 -10.40
C LYS A 161 -15.18 12.14 -9.17
N ALA A 162 -16.43 12.58 -9.11
CA ALA A 162 -17.36 12.20 -8.05
C ALA A 162 -17.53 10.68 -7.95
N ALA A 163 -17.62 9.99 -9.08
CA ALA A 163 -17.71 8.53 -9.10
C ALA A 163 -16.46 7.87 -8.48
N ARG A 164 -15.25 8.32 -8.85
CA ARG A 164 -14.00 7.78 -8.25
C ARG A 164 -13.91 8.07 -6.76
N LEU A 165 -14.29 9.28 -6.34
CA LEU A 165 -14.35 9.66 -4.94
C LEU A 165 -15.30 8.79 -4.11
N LEU A 166 -16.47 8.47 -4.67
CA LEU A 166 -17.46 7.60 -4.02
C LEU A 166 -17.04 6.12 -4.03
N THR A 167 -16.16 5.71 -4.93
CA THR A 167 -15.49 4.41 -4.86
C THR A 167 -14.48 4.37 -3.71
N ALA A 168 -13.67 5.41 -3.54
CA ALA A 168 -12.67 5.49 -2.47
C ALA A 168 -13.29 5.66 -1.08
N LEU A 169 -14.35 6.48 -0.98
CA LEU A 169 -15.08 6.76 0.24
C LEU A 169 -16.58 6.46 0.05
N PRO A 170 -17.01 5.19 0.08
CA PRO A 170 -18.41 4.87 -0.15
C PRO A 170 -19.25 5.22 1.08
N PRO A 171 -20.36 5.97 0.94
CA PRO A 171 -21.12 6.48 2.09
C PRO A 171 -21.66 5.42 3.06
N TYR A 172 -21.87 4.20 2.56
CA TYR A 172 -22.55 3.11 3.27
C TYR A 172 -21.61 1.99 3.75
N GLU A 173 -20.31 2.08 3.45
CA GLU A 173 -19.32 1.06 3.84
C GLU A 173 -19.28 0.88 5.37
N PRO A 174 -19.29 -0.37 5.88
CA PRO A 174 -19.24 -0.63 7.33
C PRO A 174 -18.03 -0.04 8.03
N TRP A 175 -16.86 -0.05 7.38
CA TRP A 175 -15.63 0.49 7.97
C TRP A 175 -15.74 2.02 8.16
N LEU A 176 -16.32 2.73 7.18
CA LEU A 176 -16.50 4.17 7.25
C LEU A 176 -17.56 4.54 8.30
N ARG A 177 -18.64 3.75 8.40
CA ARG A 177 -19.62 3.91 9.48
C ARG A 177 -18.98 3.72 10.87
N THR A 178 -18.13 2.72 11.01
CA THR A 178 -17.38 2.44 12.25
C THR A 178 -16.45 3.59 12.60
N LEU A 179 -15.67 4.08 11.62
CA LEU A 179 -14.77 5.22 11.79
C LEU A 179 -15.51 6.49 12.20
N ARG A 180 -16.76 6.66 11.78
CA ARG A 180 -17.58 7.85 12.08
C ARG A 180 -18.36 7.75 13.39
N ALA A 181 -18.45 6.56 14.00
CA ALA A 181 -19.20 6.33 15.23
C ALA A 181 -18.53 6.99 16.45
N LYS A 182 -19.35 7.34 17.46
CA LYS A 182 -18.91 7.84 18.77
C LYS A 182 -19.19 6.81 19.86
N PRO A 183 -18.30 6.63 20.85
CA PRO A 183 -16.92 7.11 20.93
C PRO A 183 -15.95 6.23 20.11
N MET A 184 -14.78 6.75 19.73
CA MET A 184 -13.79 6.01 18.94
C MET A 184 -12.73 5.39 19.84
N ASP A 185 -13.16 4.75 20.93
CA ASP A 185 -12.28 4.23 21.98
C ASP A 185 -11.51 2.97 21.56
N ARG A 186 -12.00 2.29 20.52
CA ARG A 186 -11.42 1.08 19.95
C ARG A 186 -11.54 1.13 18.44
N VAL A 187 -10.44 0.91 17.74
CA VAL A 187 -10.40 0.82 16.28
C VAL A 187 -9.82 -0.53 15.89
N HIS A 188 -10.55 -1.30 15.09
CA HIS A 188 -10.04 -2.54 14.53
C HIS A 188 -9.01 -2.23 13.44
N THR A 189 -7.93 -3.01 13.33
CA THR A 189 -6.88 -2.77 12.33
C THR A 189 -7.43 -2.76 10.91
N SER A 190 -8.42 -3.59 10.60
CA SER A 190 -9.05 -3.57 9.26
C SER A 190 -9.75 -2.24 8.92
N VAL A 191 -10.25 -1.49 9.90
CA VAL A 191 -10.86 -0.18 9.67
C VAL A 191 -9.78 0.87 9.40
N ASP A 192 -8.67 0.77 10.12
CA ASP A 192 -7.47 1.59 9.93
C ASP A 192 -6.87 1.34 8.53
N ASP A 193 -6.63 0.07 8.17
CA ASP A 193 -6.09 -0.33 6.86
C ASP A 193 -6.99 0.11 5.71
N ALA A 194 -8.32 -0.08 5.83
CA ALA A 194 -9.27 0.37 4.82
C ALA A 194 -9.27 1.89 4.64
N PHE A 195 -9.17 2.64 5.76
CA PHE A 195 -9.10 4.09 5.70
C PHE A 195 -7.77 4.58 5.12
N THR A 196 -6.64 3.94 5.45
CA THR A 196 -5.34 4.21 4.82
C THR A 196 -5.40 3.99 3.32
N LEU A 197 -5.98 2.88 2.85
CA LEU A 197 -6.18 2.65 1.41
C LEU A 197 -7.02 3.77 0.78
N ALA A 198 -8.13 4.16 1.39
CA ALA A 198 -8.96 5.26 0.89
C ALA A 198 -8.16 6.57 0.80
N CYS A 199 -7.33 6.89 1.80
CA CYS A 199 -6.44 8.06 1.77
C CYS A 199 -5.39 7.97 0.67
N GLU A 200 -4.84 6.79 0.38
CA GLU A 200 -3.93 6.57 -0.75
C GLU A 200 -4.60 6.82 -2.10
N GLU A 201 -5.85 6.38 -2.27
CA GLU A 201 -6.64 6.63 -3.48
C GLU A 201 -6.95 8.11 -3.66
N LEU A 202 -7.34 8.81 -2.59
CA LEU A 202 -7.55 10.27 -2.62
C LEU A 202 -6.27 11.02 -3.03
N ARG A 203 -5.11 10.63 -2.47
CA ARG A 203 -3.80 11.22 -2.81
C ARG A 203 -3.37 10.94 -4.25
N ALA A 204 -3.81 9.83 -4.82
CA ALA A 204 -3.49 9.46 -6.20
C ALA A 204 -4.32 10.27 -7.22
N GLU A 205 -5.40 10.92 -6.80
CA GLU A 205 -6.28 11.70 -7.67
C GLU A 205 -5.65 13.07 -8.01
N VAL A 206 -5.06 13.16 -9.21
CA VAL A 206 -4.41 14.39 -9.69
C VAL A 206 -5.42 15.41 -10.24
N VAL A 207 -6.57 14.95 -10.72
CA VAL A 207 -7.55 15.82 -11.39
C VAL A 207 -8.42 16.48 -10.34
N GLY A 208 -8.49 17.82 -10.31
CA GLY A 208 -9.41 18.58 -9.46
C GLY A 208 -10.86 18.55 -9.96
N PHE A 209 -11.83 18.85 -9.10
CA PHE A 209 -13.16 19.25 -9.60
C PHE A 209 -13.03 20.59 -10.34
N ILE A 210 -13.79 20.75 -11.42
CA ILE A 210 -13.91 21.96 -12.21
C ILE A 210 -14.90 22.92 -11.53
N ASP A 211 -16.02 22.42 -11.02
CA ASP A 211 -16.92 23.22 -10.18
C ASP A 211 -16.20 23.68 -8.90
N PRO A 212 -16.18 24.99 -8.60
CA PRO A 212 -15.40 25.53 -7.50
C PRO A 212 -15.96 25.12 -6.13
N ALA A 213 -17.26 24.90 -5.99
CA ALA A 213 -17.87 24.48 -4.73
C ALA A 213 -17.53 23.01 -4.43
N LEU A 214 -17.57 22.14 -5.44
CA LEU A 214 -17.11 20.75 -5.32
C LEU A 214 -15.61 20.70 -5.05
N HIS A 215 -14.80 21.52 -5.73
CA HIS A 215 -13.36 21.59 -5.51
C HIS A 215 -13.05 21.95 -4.06
N GLN A 216 -13.65 23.03 -3.55
CA GLN A 216 -13.45 23.47 -2.18
C GLN A 216 -13.87 22.40 -1.17
N ALA A 217 -15.04 21.79 -1.35
CA ALA A 217 -15.52 20.74 -0.44
C ALA A 217 -14.59 19.50 -0.45
N TYR A 218 -14.11 19.10 -1.63
CA TYR A 218 -13.15 18.01 -1.77
C TYR A 218 -11.83 18.29 -1.06
N THR A 219 -11.25 19.48 -1.26
CA THR A 219 -9.98 19.86 -0.62
C THR A 219 -10.09 19.80 0.90
N VAL A 220 -11.21 20.25 1.49
CA VAL A 220 -11.43 20.15 2.93
C VAL A 220 -11.55 18.69 3.39
N VAL A 221 -12.18 17.82 2.62
CA VAL A 221 -12.23 16.38 2.91
C VAL A 221 -10.85 15.74 2.85
N GLU A 222 -10.06 16.04 1.81
CA GLU A 222 -8.70 15.52 1.67
C GLU A 222 -7.81 15.94 2.86
N GLU A 223 -7.79 17.23 3.19
CA GLU A 223 -7.02 17.77 4.32
C GLU A 223 -7.42 17.13 5.66
N THR A 224 -8.73 16.99 5.90
CA THR A 224 -9.23 16.41 7.15
C THR A 224 -9.04 14.89 7.22
N ALA A 225 -9.11 14.19 6.08
CA ALA A 225 -8.81 12.77 5.97
C ALA A 225 -7.32 12.50 6.28
N MET A 226 -6.40 13.26 5.67
CA MET A 226 -4.97 13.15 5.96
C MET A 226 -4.62 13.49 7.42
N ALA A 227 -5.28 14.51 7.99
CA ALA A 227 -5.11 14.82 9.39
C ALA A 227 -5.60 13.68 10.31
N LEU A 228 -6.69 13.00 9.95
CA LEU A 228 -7.19 11.84 10.68
C LEU A 228 -6.25 10.63 10.51
N GLU A 229 -5.77 10.35 9.31
CA GLU A 229 -4.80 9.28 9.00
C GLU A 229 -3.54 9.45 9.85
N LEU A 230 -2.97 10.66 9.90
CA LEU A 230 -1.80 10.97 10.72
C LEU A 230 -2.06 10.75 12.23
N LYS A 231 -3.28 11.03 12.70
CA LYS A 231 -3.67 10.74 14.09
C LYS A 231 -3.82 9.25 14.35
N LEU A 232 -4.33 8.48 13.40
CA LEU A 232 -4.44 7.02 13.49
C LEU A 232 -3.06 6.34 13.47
N GLU A 233 -2.17 6.74 12.55
CA GLU A 233 -0.80 6.23 12.44
C GLU A 233 0.04 6.54 13.68
N GLY A 234 -0.10 7.76 14.22
CA GLY A 234 0.61 8.19 15.43
C GLY A 234 0.19 7.46 16.71
N MET A 235 -0.87 6.66 16.67
CA MET A 235 -1.23 5.78 17.77
C MET A 235 -0.43 4.49 17.71
N HIS A 236 0.21 4.14 18.83
CA HIS A 236 0.96 2.89 18.94
C HIS A 236 0.07 1.70 18.53
N GLY A 237 0.71 0.74 17.87
CA GLY A 237 0.09 -0.41 17.23
C GLY A 237 -0.81 -1.24 18.18
N PRO A 238 -1.58 -2.17 17.61
CA PRO A 238 -2.33 -3.12 18.40
C PRO A 238 -1.44 -3.78 19.46
N ASP A 239 -2.02 -4.08 20.63
CA ASP A 239 -1.35 -4.94 21.61
C ASP A 239 -0.95 -6.25 20.91
N PRO A 240 0.23 -6.83 21.21
CA PRO A 240 0.65 -8.09 20.62
C PRO A 240 -0.45 -9.16 20.74
N GLY A 241 -0.99 -9.61 19.61
CA GLY A 241 -2.06 -10.62 19.56
C GLY A 241 -3.50 -10.09 19.57
N SER A 242 -3.72 -8.77 19.54
CA SER A 242 -5.05 -8.15 19.42
C SER A 242 -5.20 -7.50 18.04
N PRO A 243 -6.30 -7.72 17.29
CA PRO A 243 -6.59 -6.92 16.09
C PRO A 243 -7.23 -5.56 16.43
N TRP A 244 -7.36 -5.25 17.71
CA TRP A 244 -7.94 -4.01 18.21
C TRP A 244 -6.87 -3.09 18.77
N ARG A 245 -6.88 -1.84 18.32
CA ARG A 245 -6.22 -0.73 19.00
C ARG A 245 -7.14 -0.24 20.12
N VAL A 246 -6.86 -0.63 21.36
CA VAL A 246 -7.63 -0.18 22.55
C VAL A 246 -7.03 1.11 23.08
N LEU A 247 -7.73 2.23 22.92
CA LEU A 247 -7.13 3.54 23.14
C LEU A 247 -7.24 4.04 24.60
N THR A 248 -8.11 3.44 25.40
CA THR A 248 -8.45 3.88 26.75
C THR A 248 -7.49 3.40 27.85
N ASN A 249 -6.70 2.36 27.59
CA ASN A 249 -5.90 1.68 28.63
C ASN A 249 -4.50 2.29 28.84
N TYR A 250 -4.21 3.44 28.22
CA TYR A 250 -2.88 4.01 28.19
C TYR A 250 -2.65 5.17 29.18
N VAL A 251 -1.38 5.44 29.47
CA VAL A 251 -0.87 6.53 30.33
C VAL A 251 -1.51 7.90 30.01
N PRO A 252 -1.61 8.85 30.97
CA PRO A 252 -2.32 10.13 30.81
C PRO A 252 -1.94 10.96 29.57
N GLN A 253 -0.68 10.88 29.11
CA GLN A 253 -0.22 11.54 27.88
C GLN A 253 -0.97 11.05 26.63
N ARG A 254 -1.41 9.79 26.60
CA ARG A 254 -2.19 9.22 25.50
C ARG A 254 -3.66 9.64 25.52
N ARG A 255 -4.18 10.05 26.68
CA ARG A 255 -5.54 10.62 26.77
C ARG A 255 -5.66 11.93 26.00
N GLN A 256 -4.59 12.74 25.96
CA GLN A 256 -4.54 13.94 25.11
C GLN A 256 -4.52 13.59 23.60
N GLN A 257 -3.91 12.45 23.23
CA GLN A 257 -3.92 11.98 21.84
C GLN A 257 -5.33 11.54 21.42
N LEU A 258 -6.08 10.91 22.33
CA LEU A 258 -7.48 10.55 22.13
C LEU A 258 -8.38 11.75 21.84
N ASP A 259 -8.24 12.84 22.62
CA ASP A 259 -9.01 14.06 22.36
C ASP A 259 -8.68 14.66 20.99
N GLY A 260 -7.39 14.64 20.61
CA GLY A 260 -6.94 15.07 19.29
C GLY A 260 -7.48 14.20 18.15
N LEU A 261 -7.57 12.89 18.35
CA LEU A 261 -8.14 11.93 17.42
C LEU A 261 -9.64 12.14 17.26
N HIS A 262 -10.38 12.26 18.37
CA HIS A 262 -11.81 12.58 18.35
C HIS A 262 -12.10 13.88 17.61
N ALA A 263 -11.28 14.92 17.83
CA ALA A 263 -11.39 16.19 17.13
C ALA A 263 -11.05 16.09 15.63
N ALA A 264 -10.11 15.23 15.23
CA ALA A 264 -9.80 14.99 13.82
C ALA A 264 -10.94 14.22 13.13
N ARG A 265 -11.48 13.19 13.79
CA ARG A 265 -12.60 12.38 13.32
C ARG A 265 -13.88 13.20 13.15
N ASP A 266 -14.22 14.05 14.13
CA ASP A 266 -15.36 14.96 14.05
C ASP A 266 -15.23 15.94 12.86
N ARG A 267 -14.02 16.46 12.62
CA ARG A 267 -13.74 17.34 11.48
C ARG A 267 -13.89 16.63 10.14
N PHE A 268 -13.32 15.43 10.02
CA PHE A 268 -13.48 14.59 8.83
C PHE A 268 -14.95 14.25 8.56
N ASP A 269 -15.70 13.79 9.56
CA ASP A 269 -17.13 13.46 9.41
C ASP A 269 -17.95 14.69 8.97
N THR A 270 -17.64 15.87 9.52
CA THR A 270 -18.29 17.13 9.14
C THR A 270 -17.98 17.50 7.69
N ALA A 271 -16.70 17.45 7.29
CA ALA A 271 -16.27 17.75 5.93
C ALA A 271 -16.88 16.77 4.91
N TYR A 272 -16.89 15.48 5.24
CA TYR A 272 -17.42 14.44 4.37
C TYR A 272 -18.93 14.59 4.16
N ARG A 273 -19.71 14.90 5.21
CA ARG A 273 -21.15 15.23 5.04
C ARG A 273 -21.36 16.45 4.16
N ALA A 274 -20.58 17.52 4.36
CA ALA A 274 -20.68 18.73 3.55
C ALA A 274 -20.40 18.46 2.05
N LEU A 275 -19.41 17.62 1.76
CA LEU A 275 -19.14 17.15 0.40
C LEU A 275 -20.31 16.36 -0.18
N LEU A 276 -20.87 15.41 0.57
CA LEU A 276 -22.03 14.63 0.12
C LEU A 276 -23.24 15.53 -0.16
N ASP A 277 -23.46 16.57 0.64
CA ASP A 277 -24.54 17.55 0.41
C ASP A 277 -24.31 18.37 -0.87
N VAL A 278 -23.06 18.73 -1.19
CA VAL A 278 -22.73 19.38 -2.47
C VAL A 278 -22.97 18.41 -3.62
N LEU A 279 -22.44 17.18 -3.56
CA LEU A 279 -22.67 16.15 -4.58
C LEU A 279 -24.16 15.88 -4.80
N ASN A 280 -24.96 15.86 -3.74
CA ASN A 280 -26.41 15.68 -3.82
C ASN A 280 -27.09 16.83 -4.56
N ARG A 281 -26.73 18.08 -4.25
CA ARG A 281 -27.26 19.28 -4.95
C ARG A 281 -26.92 19.28 -6.45
N HIS A 282 -25.80 18.70 -6.83
CA HIS A 282 -25.40 18.53 -8.22
C HIS A 282 -25.96 17.25 -8.88
N GLY A 283 -26.75 16.44 -8.15
CA GLY A 283 -27.32 15.19 -8.68
C GLY A 283 -26.29 14.10 -8.96
N MET A 284 -25.13 14.16 -8.31
CA MET A 284 -24.00 13.23 -8.53
C MET A 284 -23.96 12.05 -7.56
N LEU A 285 -24.83 12.02 -6.54
CA LEU A 285 -24.93 10.85 -5.66
C LEU A 285 -25.71 9.72 -6.34
N PRO A 286 -25.27 8.44 -6.17
CA PRO A 286 -26.03 7.30 -6.64
C PRO A 286 -27.40 7.29 -5.98
N GLN A 287 -28.45 7.33 -6.78
CA GLN A 287 -29.82 7.20 -6.27
C GLN A 287 -30.08 5.73 -5.97
N PRO A 288 -30.38 5.36 -4.71
CA PRO A 288 -30.55 3.97 -4.30
C PRO A 288 -31.68 3.26 -5.05
N ASP A 289 -32.67 4.01 -5.54
CA ASP A 289 -33.87 3.47 -6.18
C ASP A 289 -33.86 3.57 -7.70
N ARG A 290 -32.77 4.06 -8.33
CA ARG A 290 -32.70 4.10 -9.78
C ARG A 290 -32.27 2.70 -10.25
N PRO A 291 -33.17 1.90 -10.86
CA PRO A 291 -32.75 0.62 -11.43
C PRO A 291 -31.60 0.90 -12.39
N VAL A 292 -30.47 0.22 -12.18
CA VAL A 292 -29.34 0.27 -13.11
C VAL A 292 -29.93 -0.06 -14.47
N PRO A 293 -29.83 0.83 -15.48
CA PRO A 293 -30.37 0.54 -16.79
C PRO A 293 -29.75 -0.78 -17.22
N SER A 294 -30.59 -1.78 -17.45
CA SER A 294 -30.12 -3.08 -17.89
C SER A 294 -29.24 -2.86 -19.12
N PRO A 295 -28.09 -3.52 -19.25
CA PRO A 295 -27.15 -3.33 -20.37
C PRO A 295 -27.72 -3.68 -21.76
N SER A 296 -29.04 -3.86 -21.89
CA SER A 296 -29.77 -4.27 -23.08
C SER A 296 -30.25 -3.10 -23.96
N GLU A 297 -30.01 -1.84 -23.62
CA GLU A 297 -30.40 -0.68 -24.46
C GLU A 297 -29.20 0.07 -25.07
N ALA A 298 -28.02 -0.56 -25.14
CA ALA A 298 -26.94 -0.06 -25.98
C ALA A 298 -27.24 -0.37 -27.47
N PRO A 299 -27.06 0.58 -28.40
CA PRO A 299 -27.23 0.32 -29.82
C PRO A 299 -26.27 -0.77 -30.28
N ASP A 300 -26.88 -1.81 -30.87
CA ASP A 300 -26.30 -3.03 -31.39
C ASP A 300 -25.00 -2.79 -32.18
N THR A 301 -23.87 -3.13 -31.55
CA THR A 301 -22.54 -3.16 -32.18
C THR A 301 -21.84 -4.49 -31.86
N GLY A 302 -22.44 -5.59 -32.33
CA GLY A 302 -21.71 -6.80 -32.74
C GLY A 302 -21.17 -7.73 -31.63
N PRO A 303 -20.91 -9.01 -31.96
CA PRO A 303 -20.73 -10.06 -30.97
C PRO A 303 -19.25 -10.23 -30.59
N GLY A 304 -18.92 -10.00 -29.32
CA GLY A 304 -17.58 -10.23 -28.77
C GLY A 304 -17.61 -10.73 -27.34
N LYS A 305 -17.56 -12.07 -27.18
CA LYS A 305 -17.17 -12.89 -26.02
C LYS A 305 -17.36 -12.31 -24.60
N ALA A 306 -18.35 -12.84 -23.89
CA ALA A 306 -18.46 -12.81 -22.44
C ALA A 306 -17.34 -13.64 -21.77
N GLY A 307 -16.61 -13.05 -20.83
CA GLY A 307 -15.77 -13.75 -19.87
C GLY A 307 -16.52 -13.85 -18.53
N THR A 308 -16.67 -15.06 -18.03
CA THR A 308 -17.37 -15.41 -16.78
C THR A 308 -16.49 -15.24 -15.54
N ASP A 309 -17.15 -14.86 -14.44
CA ASP A 309 -16.68 -14.73 -13.04
C ASP A 309 -16.24 -16.07 -12.38
N ASP A 310 -15.55 -16.94 -13.11
CA ASP A 310 -15.12 -18.27 -12.60
C ASP A 310 -14.08 -18.18 -11.46
N GLY A 311 -13.42 -17.03 -11.31
CA GLY A 311 -12.35 -16.82 -10.32
C GLY A 311 -12.82 -16.63 -8.88
N ALA A 312 -14.06 -16.20 -8.64
CA ALA A 312 -14.59 -16.01 -7.28
C ALA A 312 -15.15 -17.33 -6.72
N VAL A 313 -15.83 -18.10 -7.56
CA VAL A 313 -16.38 -19.42 -7.21
C VAL A 313 -15.27 -20.43 -6.94
N ALA A 314 -14.22 -20.45 -7.78
CA ALA A 314 -13.06 -21.33 -7.56
C ALA A 314 -12.31 -21.05 -6.23
N ARG A 315 -12.29 -19.79 -5.78
CA ARG A 315 -11.65 -19.40 -4.50
C ARG A 315 -12.49 -19.83 -3.29
N ALA A 316 -13.82 -19.71 -3.38
CA ALA A 316 -14.73 -20.20 -2.35
C ALA A 316 -14.70 -21.74 -2.23
N ASP A 317 -14.67 -22.45 -3.36
CA ASP A 317 -14.60 -23.92 -3.38
C ASP A 317 -13.27 -24.44 -2.81
N THR A 318 -12.16 -23.76 -3.09
CA THR A 318 -10.84 -24.10 -2.54
C THR A 318 -10.80 -23.95 -1.03
N ALA A 319 -11.38 -22.86 -0.50
CA ALA A 319 -11.47 -22.62 0.94
C ALA A 319 -12.35 -23.65 1.67
N LEU A 320 -13.48 -24.02 1.08
CA LEU A 320 -14.39 -25.03 1.65
C LEU A 320 -13.78 -26.45 1.65
N LEU A 321 -12.99 -26.78 0.63
CA LEU A 321 -12.24 -28.05 0.57
C LEU A 321 -11.14 -28.13 1.64
N ALA A 322 -10.46 -27.02 1.94
CA ALA A 322 -9.48 -26.93 3.01
C ALA A 322 -10.12 -27.10 4.40
N LEU A 323 -11.25 -26.40 4.65
CA LEU A 323 -12.03 -26.52 5.88
C LEU A 323 -12.51 -27.96 6.11
N ARG A 324 -13.00 -28.61 5.04
CA ARG A 324 -13.47 -29.99 5.09
C ARG A 324 -12.34 -30.98 5.39
N ARG A 325 -11.16 -30.84 4.77
CA ARG A 325 -9.99 -31.70 5.06
C ARG A 325 -9.53 -31.56 6.52
N ALA A 326 -9.59 -30.35 7.08
CA ALA A 326 -9.26 -30.14 8.48
C ALA A 326 -10.27 -30.82 9.43
N LEU A 327 -11.56 -30.76 9.10
CA LEU A 327 -12.61 -31.44 9.88
C LEU A 327 -12.56 -32.96 9.73
N GLU A 328 -12.31 -33.47 8.52
CA GLU A 328 -12.14 -34.91 8.25
C GLU A 328 -10.85 -35.49 8.85
N SER A 329 -9.86 -34.63 9.17
CA SER A 329 -8.64 -35.01 9.90
C SER A 329 -8.82 -35.16 11.42
N GLN A 330 -10.01 -34.86 11.96
CA GLN A 330 -10.31 -35.12 13.36
C GLN A 330 -10.57 -36.61 13.59
N VAL A 331 -9.56 -37.30 14.13
CA VAL A 331 -9.68 -38.60 14.79
C VAL A 331 -10.55 -38.42 16.04
N PRO A 332 -11.46 -39.36 16.38
CA PRO A 332 -12.27 -39.24 17.59
C PRO A 332 -11.38 -39.11 18.84
N LEU A 333 -11.67 -38.10 19.67
CA LEU A 333 -10.98 -37.87 20.95
C LEU A 333 -11.45 -38.82 22.07
N ASP A 334 -12.21 -39.86 21.74
CA ASP A 334 -12.62 -40.91 22.67
C ASP A 334 -11.51 -41.96 22.76
N GLY A 335 -10.51 -41.74 23.62
CA GLY A 335 -9.47 -42.73 23.87
C GLY A 335 -8.19 -42.26 24.57
N PHE A 336 -8.08 -40.99 24.96
CA PHE A 336 -7.01 -40.56 25.86
C PHE A 336 -7.48 -40.64 27.31
N ASP A 337 -7.61 -41.87 27.80
CA ASP A 337 -7.79 -42.12 29.23
C ASP A 337 -6.50 -41.75 29.97
N SER A 338 -6.66 -40.92 30.97
CA SER A 338 -5.61 -40.21 31.69
C SER A 338 -5.04 -41.06 32.82
N ASP A 339 -4.40 -42.19 32.51
CA ASP A 339 -3.68 -42.98 33.52
C ASP A 339 -2.34 -43.48 32.96
N LEU A 340 -1.39 -42.56 32.82
CA LEU A 340 0.04 -42.90 32.76
C LEU A 340 0.73 -42.29 33.97
N VAL A 341 0.66 -43.02 35.08
CA VAL A 341 1.47 -42.79 36.28
C VAL A 341 2.94 -43.01 35.90
N ILE A 342 3.71 -41.94 35.84
CA ILE A 342 5.16 -41.98 35.62
C ILE A 342 5.82 -42.38 36.94
N GLY A 343 6.27 -43.63 37.04
CA GLY A 343 7.13 -44.10 38.12
C GLY A 343 8.58 -43.64 37.92
N PRO A 344 9.31 -43.24 38.97
CA PRO A 344 10.68 -42.80 38.85
C PRO A 344 11.61 -44.03 38.84
N GLY A 345 12.13 -44.38 37.66
CA GLY A 345 13.21 -45.37 37.56
C GLY A 345 13.22 -46.15 36.26
N ALA A 346 13.75 -45.55 35.20
CA ALA A 346 14.22 -46.31 34.05
C ALA A 346 15.46 -45.60 33.48
N SER A 347 16.63 -45.99 33.98
CA SER A 347 17.91 -45.77 33.32
C SER A 347 18.16 -46.96 32.40
N GLY A 348 17.96 -46.78 31.10
CA GLY A 348 18.22 -47.80 30.09
C GLY A 348 17.45 -47.53 28.80
N ASP A 349 18.19 -47.24 27.74
CA ASP A 349 17.78 -47.06 26.35
C ASP A 349 16.88 -45.84 26.01
N GLU A 350 17.57 -44.71 25.92
CA GLU A 350 17.08 -43.42 25.39
C GLU A 350 16.75 -43.47 23.88
N LEU A 351 17.20 -44.51 23.16
CA LEU A 351 17.02 -44.68 21.71
C LEU A 351 15.69 -45.35 21.31
N GLU A 352 15.11 -46.23 22.14
CA GLU A 352 13.77 -46.79 21.87
C GLU A 352 12.64 -45.78 22.19
N TRP A 353 12.89 -44.85 23.13
CA TRP A 353 11.94 -43.79 23.48
C TRP A 353 11.75 -42.77 22.35
N GLU A 354 12.79 -42.49 21.56
CA GLU A 354 12.72 -41.60 20.40
C GLU A 354 11.92 -42.21 19.24
N GLU A 355 12.07 -43.50 18.94
CA GLU A 355 11.29 -44.18 17.89
C GLU A 355 9.80 -44.32 18.24
N MET A 356 9.46 -44.52 19.52
CA MET A 356 8.06 -44.61 19.97
C MET A 356 7.33 -43.26 20.04
N CYS A 357 8.04 -42.17 20.33
CA CYS A 357 7.43 -40.83 20.44
C CYS A 357 7.29 -40.11 19.09
N ASP A 358 8.00 -40.57 18.06
CA ASP A 358 8.03 -39.95 16.74
C ASP A 358 6.66 -39.92 16.02
N PRO A 359 5.82 -40.98 16.02
CA PRO A 359 4.53 -40.95 15.34
C PRO A 359 3.51 -40.01 16.00
N ALA A 360 3.53 -39.90 17.33
CA ALA A 360 2.64 -39.01 18.08
C ALA A 360 3.07 -37.54 17.94
N LEU A 361 4.38 -37.28 17.95
CA LEU A 361 4.94 -35.93 17.70
C LEU A 361 4.75 -35.48 16.25
N ARG A 362 4.91 -36.38 15.27
CA ARG A 362 4.57 -36.11 13.86
C ARG A 362 3.10 -35.80 13.69
N ARG A 363 2.20 -36.57 14.31
CA ARG A 363 0.75 -36.28 14.32
C ARG A 363 0.43 -34.93 14.96
N ARG A 364 1.09 -34.58 16.07
CA ARG A 364 0.92 -33.28 16.74
C ARG A 364 1.44 -32.11 15.90
N ARG A 365 2.54 -32.28 15.18
CA ARG A 365 3.07 -31.28 14.23
C ARG A 365 2.15 -31.12 13.01
N ALA A 366 1.68 -32.22 12.43
CA ALA A 366 0.73 -32.20 11.32
C ALA A 366 -0.59 -31.51 11.72
N TYR A 367 -1.11 -31.81 12.91
CA TYR A 367 -2.30 -31.17 13.46
C TYR A 367 -2.09 -29.66 13.70
N ARG A 368 -0.93 -29.24 14.21
CA ARG A 368 -0.59 -27.81 14.35
C ARG A 368 -0.45 -27.11 13.00
N GLY A 369 0.11 -27.78 11.99
CA GLY A 369 0.19 -27.28 10.62
C GLY A 369 -1.20 -27.08 10.02
N ALA A 370 -2.07 -28.08 10.14
CA ALA A 370 -3.46 -27.99 9.67
C ALA A 370 -4.26 -26.90 10.40
N LEU A 371 -4.11 -26.77 11.73
CA LEU A 371 -4.74 -25.67 12.48
C LEU A 371 -4.21 -24.29 12.07
N TRP A 372 -2.93 -24.20 11.70
CA TRP A 372 -2.37 -22.97 11.17
C TRP A 372 -2.96 -22.68 9.78
N GLU A 373 -2.95 -23.61 8.84
CA GLU A 373 -3.58 -23.41 7.51
C GLU A 373 -5.06 -23.04 7.60
N VAL A 374 -5.82 -23.64 8.53
CA VAL A 374 -7.22 -23.27 8.80
C VAL A 374 -7.30 -21.85 9.34
N ARG A 375 -6.45 -21.48 10.30
CA ARG A 375 -6.43 -20.13 10.85
C ARG A 375 -6.00 -19.09 9.81
N GLU A 376 -5.04 -19.39 8.94
CA GLU A 376 -4.63 -18.49 7.85
C GLU A 376 -5.76 -18.31 6.83
N ALA A 377 -6.44 -19.41 6.49
CA ALA A 377 -7.63 -19.36 5.65
C ALA A 377 -8.76 -18.56 6.31
N PHE A 378 -8.99 -18.73 7.62
CA PHE A 378 -9.96 -17.93 8.38
C PHE A 378 -9.53 -16.46 8.49
N ASP A 379 -8.26 -16.15 8.72
CA ASP A 379 -7.75 -14.78 8.78
C ASP A 379 -7.86 -14.09 7.42
N GLY A 380 -7.65 -14.82 6.32
CA GLY A 380 -7.90 -14.35 4.96
C GLY A 380 -9.38 -14.20 4.61
N LEU A 381 -10.27 -14.99 5.23
CA LEU A 381 -11.71 -14.97 5.02
C LEU A 381 -12.47 -14.09 6.03
N ALA A 382 -11.86 -13.73 7.15
CA ALA A 382 -12.46 -12.94 8.22
C ALA A 382 -13.01 -11.59 7.74
N PRO A 383 -12.35 -10.86 6.82
CA PRO A 383 -12.92 -9.64 6.24
C PRO A 383 -14.22 -9.91 5.48
N TYR A 384 -14.31 -11.06 4.80
CA TYR A 384 -15.46 -11.46 3.98
C TYR A 384 -16.61 -12.07 4.79
N LEU A 385 -16.30 -12.77 5.88
CA LEU A 385 -17.30 -13.29 6.82
C LEU A 385 -18.05 -12.16 7.53
N LEU A 386 -17.36 -11.08 7.90
CA LEU A 386 -17.99 -9.87 8.46
C LEU A 386 -18.84 -9.12 7.43
N LEU A 387 -18.45 -9.15 6.15
CA LEU A 387 -19.24 -8.59 5.04
C LEU A 387 -20.53 -9.38 4.79
N VAL A 388 -20.50 -10.71 4.93
CA VAL A 388 -21.64 -11.60 4.65
C VAL A 388 -22.57 -11.74 5.86
N LEU A 389 -22.03 -11.71 7.08
CA LEU A 389 -22.78 -12.03 8.30
C LEU A 389 -23.01 -10.84 9.25
N GLY A 390 -22.41 -9.68 8.95
CA GLY A 390 -22.48 -8.50 9.81
C GLY A 390 -21.49 -8.54 10.99
N PRO A 391 -21.43 -7.48 11.81
CA PRO A 391 -20.43 -7.31 12.86
C PRO A 391 -20.59 -8.28 14.06
N ASP A 392 -21.79 -8.81 14.28
CA ASP A 392 -22.11 -9.73 15.39
C ASP A 392 -22.90 -10.95 14.87
N PRO A 393 -22.26 -11.90 14.17
CA PRO A 393 -22.95 -13.05 13.61
C PRO A 393 -23.53 -13.94 14.71
N THR A 394 -24.83 -14.23 14.64
CA THR A 394 -25.46 -15.17 15.56
C THR A 394 -25.18 -16.62 15.14
N ARG A 395 -25.43 -17.58 16.05
CA ARG A 395 -25.32 -19.01 15.74
C ARG A 395 -26.23 -19.42 14.57
N GLU A 396 -27.37 -18.74 14.40
CA GLU A 396 -28.28 -18.97 13.28
C GLU A 396 -27.74 -18.43 11.95
N ASP A 397 -27.02 -17.31 11.95
CA ASP A 397 -26.43 -16.72 10.74
C ASP A 397 -25.34 -17.65 10.17
N LEU A 398 -24.53 -18.24 11.05
CA LEU A 398 -23.55 -19.25 10.69
C LEU A 398 -24.21 -20.52 10.12
N ALA A 399 -25.31 -20.97 10.73
CA ALA A 399 -26.06 -22.12 10.24
C ALA A 399 -26.70 -21.86 8.86
N ARG A 400 -27.21 -20.65 8.60
CA ARG A 400 -27.75 -20.25 7.30
C ARG A 400 -26.68 -20.16 6.22
N ALA A 401 -25.49 -19.67 6.55
CA ALA A 401 -24.36 -19.63 5.64
C ALA A 401 -23.91 -21.05 5.23
N ASP A 402 -23.80 -21.97 6.19
CA ASP A 402 -23.48 -23.38 5.93
C ASP A 402 -24.53 -24.05 5.02
N GLU A 403 -25.82 -23.86 5.32
CA GLU A 403 -26.91 -24.38 4.49
C GLU A 403 -26.90 -23.83 3.05
N ARG A 404 -26.58 -22.55 2.87
CA ARG A 404 -26.49 -21.91 1.55
C ARG A 404 -25.36 -22.50 0.72
N VAL A 405 -24.21 -22.77 1.33
CA VAL A 405 -23.07 -23.44 0.69
C VAL A 405 -23.44 -24.86 0.26
N ARG A 406 -24.13 -25.62 1.12
CA ARG A 406 -24.61 -26.98 0.78
C ARG A 406 -25.55 -26.96 -0.43
N ARG A 407 -26.46 -25.99 -0.51
CA ARG A 407 -27.37 -25.84 -1.65
C ARG A 407 -26.65 -25.53 -2.96
N LEU A 408 -25.71 -24.58 -2.95
CA LEU A 408 -24.92 -24.23 -4.14
C LEU A 408 -24.13 -25.44 -4.67
N ARG A 409 -23.54 -26.23 -3.77
CA ARG A 409 -22.84 -27.46 -4.14
C ARG A 409 -23.77 -28.50 -4.77
N THR A 410 -24.99 -28.64 -4.25
CA THR A 410 -25.97 -29.58 -4.80
C THR A 410 -26.43 -29.16 -6.20
N GLN A 411 -26.50 -27.85 -6.45
CA GLN A 411 -26.83 -27.29 -7.77
C GLN A 411 -25.71 -27.49 -8.80
N HIS A 412 -24.44 -27.47 -8.40
CA HIS A 412 -23.30 -27.66 -9.31
C HIS A 412 -22.85 -29.12 -9.48
N MET A 413 -23.41 -30.06 -8.72
CA MET A 413 -23.12 -31.51 -8.85
C MET A 413 -24.21 -32.32 -9.55
N GLN A 414 -25.27 -31.68 -10.07
CA GLN A 414 -26.18 -32.33 -11.01
C GLN A 414 -25.66 -32.12 -12.45
N PRO A 415 -25.43 -33.20 -13.21
CA PRO A 415 -24.89 -33.12 -14.57
C PRO A 415 -25.82 -32.46 -15.58
#